data_AF-A0A534ZYF6-F1
#
_entry.id   AF-A0A534ZYF6-F1
#
_cell.length_a   1.000
_cell.length_b   1.000
_cell.length_c   1.000
_cell.angle_alpha   90.00
_cell.angle_beta   90.00
_cell.angle_gamma   90.00
#
_symmetry.space_group_name_H-M   'P 1'
#
loop_
_entity.id
_entity.type
_entity.pdbx_description
1 polymer ?
#
loop_
_entity_poly.entity_id
_entity_poly.type
_entity_poly.pdbx_seq_one_letter_code
_entity_poly.pdbx_strand_id
1 'polypeptide(L)' 'RFAQDRALRRLARIVHCADFPEEPSTEPEAVGLWAISQGFTDVGRDDPDIVARATFLYDSLYAHLRREKEARP' A
#
# COMPACT_ATOMS: atom_id res chain seq x y z
N ARG A 1 -4.16 6.47 -19.19
CA ARG A 1 -4.82 5.14 -19.11
C ARG A 1 -4.87 4.58 -17.67
N PHE A 2 -3.92 4.93 -16.77
CA PHE A 2 -3.94 4.54 -15.35
C PHE A 2 -5.06 5.15 -14.50
N ALA A 3 -5.56 6.33 -14.90
CA ALA A 3 -6.56 7.04 -14.13
C ALA A 3 -7.86 6.26 -13.88
N GLN A 4 -8.21 5.21 -14.65
CA GLN A 4 -9.45 4.45 -14.46
C GLN A 4 -9.30 3.19 -13.58
N ASP A 5 -8.08 2.82 -13.20
CA ASP A 5 -7.86 1.65 -12.38
C ASP A 5 -8.31 1.90 -10.93
N ARG A 6 -9.45 1.31 -10.54
CA ARG A 6 -10.03 1.46 -9.20
C ARG A 6 -9.16 0.85 -8.11
N ALA A 7 -8.45 -0.25 -8.40
CA ALA A 7 -7.56 -0.88 -7.43
C ALA A 7 -6.33 0.01 -7.19
N LEU A 8 -5.78 0.58 -8.26
CA LEU A 8 -4.68 1.54 -8.16
C LEU A 8 -5.09 2.80 -7.39
N ARG A 9 -6.32 3.31 -7.63
CA ARG A 9 -6.86 4.44 -6.86
C ARG A 9 -7.04 4.12 -5.38
N ARG A 10 -7.49 2.91 -5.05
CA ARG A 10 -7.63 2.47 -3.65
C ARG A 10 -6.27 2.31 -2.98
N LEU A 11 -5.30 1.70 -3.68
CA LEU A 11 -3.92 1.64 -3.22
C LEU A 11 -3.37 3.04 -2.92
N ALA A 12 -3.57 4.01 -3.81
CA ALA A 12 -3.13 5.38 -3.60
C ALA A 12 -3.76 6.02 -2.35
N ARG A 13 -5.04 5.75 -2.06
CA ARG A 13 -5.67 6.21 -0.81
C ARG A 13 -5.10 5.51 0.43
N ILE A 14 -4.85 4.21 0.37
CA ILE A 14 -4.24 3.46 1.47
C ILE A 14 -2.85 4.04 1.80
N VAL A 15 -2.01 4.25 0.78
CA VAL A 15 -0.67 4.85 0.95
C VAL A 15 -0.79 6.25 1.53
N HIS A 16 -1.68 7.08 0.98
CA HIS A 16 -1.92 8.43 1.50
C HIS A 16 -2.33 8.43 2.99
N CYS A 17 -3.32 7.62 3.38
CA CYS A 17 -3.71 7.52 4.78
C CYS A 17 -2.60 6.94 5.69
N ALA A 18 -1.70 6.12 5.14
CA ALA A 18 -0.56 5.61 5.90
C ALA A 18 0.53 6.68 6.10
N ASP A 19 0.75 7.55 5.12
CA ASP A 19 1.71 8.65 5.20
C ASP A 19 1.23 9.82 6.09
N PHE A 20 -0.09 9.96 6.26
CA PHE A 20 -0.74 10.99 7.08
C PHE A 20 -1.66 10.38 8.16
N PRO A 21 -1.10 9.67 9.16
CA PRO A 21 -1.88 8.96 10.18
C PRO A 21 -2.71 9.88 11.09
N GLU A 22 -2.39 11.17 11.13
CA GLU A 22 -3.17 12.20 11.83
C GLU A 22 -4.49 12.56 11.15
N GLU A 23 -4.65 12.23 9.86
CA GLU A 23 -5.89 12.45 9.12
C GLU A 23 -6.88 11.31 9.35
N PRO A 24 -8.21 11.57 9.34
CA PRO A 24 -9.20 10.51 9.41
C PRO A 24 -9.02 9.48 8.28
N SER A 25 -8.54 8.29 8.62
CA SER A 25 -8.37 7.22 7.63
C SER A 25 -9.72 6.61 7.24
N THR A 26 -9.94 6.47 5.93
CA THR A 26 -11.11 5.77 5.37
C THR A 26 -10.78 4.34 4.92
N GLU A 27 -9.51 3.95 4.98
CA GLU A 27 -9.03 2.65 4.50
C GLU A 27 -8.37 1.89 5.68
N PRO A 28 -8.99 0.81 6.18
CA PRO A 28 -8.48 0.09 7.36
C PRO A 28 -7.08 -0.53 7.12
N GLU A 29 -6.73 -0.84 5.88
CA GLU A 29 -5.42 -1.36 5.50
C GLU A 29 -4.28 -0.35 5.72
N ALA A 30 -4.58 0.96 5.81
CA ALA A 30 -3.58 2.01 5.98
C ALA A 30 -2.80 1.88 7.29
N VAL A 31 -3.48 1.53 8.39
CA VAL A 31 -2.83 1.35 9.71
C VAL A 31 -1.84 0.19 9.67
N GLY A 32 -2.19 -0.91 8.98
CA GLY A 32 -1.30 -2.05 8.80
C GLY A 32 -0.10 -1.71 7.92
N LEU A 33 -0.33 -1.00 6.82
CA LEU A 33 0.75 -0.53 5.94
C LEU A 33 1.72 0.39 6.69
N TRP A 34 1.20 1.36 7.45
CA TRP A 34 2.01 2.26 8.27
C TRP A 34 2.85 1.51 9.30
N ALA A 35 2.24 0.56 10.03
CA ALA A 35 2.94 -0.22 11.03
C ALA A 35 4.10 -1.05 10.43
N ILE A 36 3.89 -1.63 9.24
CA ILE A 36 4.92 -2.38 8.52
C ILE A 36 6.03 -1.46 8.01
N SER A 37 5.69 -0.28 7.48
CA SER A 37 6.67 0.64 6.91
C SER A 37 7.64 1.21 7.96
N GLN A 38 7.23 1.30 9.23
CA GLN A 38 8.11 1.71 10.33
C GLN A 38 9.34 0.80 10.47
N GLY A 39 9.21 -0.49 10.13
CA GLY A 39 10.30 -1.46 10.27
C GLY A 39 11.26 -1.52 9.07
N PHE A 40 11.02 -0.80 7.97
CA PHE A 40 11.80 -0.95 6.75
C PHE A 40 13.30 -0.68 6.95
N THR A 41 13.64 0.37 7.70
CA THR A 41 15.03 0.71 8.00
C THR A 41 15.68 -0.25 9.00
N ASP A 42 14.88 -0.95 9.80
CA ASP A 42 15.39 -1.89 10.81
C ASP A 42 15.77 -3.25 10.19
N VAL A 43 15.11 -3.64 9.10
CA VAL A 43 15.35 -4.93 8.42
C VAL A 43 16.05 -4.80 7.06
N GLY A 44 16.09 -3.59 6.49
CA GLY A 44 16.71 -3.31 5.21
C GLY A 44 18.21 -3.12 5.31
N ARG A 45 18.95 -3.60 4.30
CA ARG A 45 20.42 -3.44 4.27
C ARG A 45 20.85 -2.05 3.79
N ASP A 46 20.17 -1.56 2.76
CA ASP A 46 20.45 -0.31 2.05
C ASP A 46 19.18 0.17 1.33
N ASP A 47 19.19 1.41 0.81
CA ASP A 47 18.02 1.98 0.13
C ASP A 47 17.52 1.11 -1.04
N PRO A 48 18.39 0.55 -1.92
CA PRO A 48 17.93 -0.33 -2.99
C PRO A 48 17.21 -1.60 -2.50
N ASP A 49 17.70 -2.26 -1.43
CA ASP A 49 17.05 -3.44 -0.83
C ASP A 49 15.68 -3.06 -0.23
N ILE A 50 15.60 -1.92 0.46
CA ILE A 50 14.33 -1.41 1.01
C ILE A 50 13.32 -1.15 -0.11
N VAL A 51 13.74 -0.47 -1.18
CA VAL A 51 12.88 -0.17 -2.32
C VAL A 51 12.38 -1.46 -2.96
N ALA A 52 13.24 -2.45 -3.20
CA ALA A 52 12.83 -3.72 -3.79
C ALA A 52 11.79 -4.48 -2.94
N ARG A 53 11.96 -4.48 -1.61
CA ARG A 53 11.01 -5.09 -0.66
C ARG A 53 9.68 -4.32 -0.62
N ALA A 54 9.75 -2.99 -0.57
CA ALA A 54 8.57 -2.14 -0.59
C ALA A 54 7.79 -2.31 -1.91
N THR A 55 8.47 -2.41 -3.05
CA THR A 55 7.84 -2.71 -4.35
C THR A 55 7.05 -4.01 -4.28
N PHE A 56 7.63 -5.10 -3.76
CA PHE A 56 6.92 -6.37 -3.61
C PHE A 56 5.68 -6.25 -2.71
N LEU A 57 5.77 -5.50 -1.61
CA LEU A 57 4.63 -5.24 -0.73
C LEU A 57 3.50 -4.50 -1.47
N TYR A 58 3.82 -3.41 -2.17
CA TYR A 58 2.84 -2.63 -2.92
C TYR A 58 2.22 -3.42 -4.08
N ASP A 59 3.01 -4.22 -4.80
CA ASP A 59 2.52 -5.10 -5.86
C ASP A 59 1.56 -6.18 -5.31
N SER A 60 1.90 -6.75 -4.14
CA SER A 60 1.05 -7.73 -3.46
C SER A 60 -0.29 -7.13 -3.03
N LEU A 61 -0.26 -5.91 -2.48
CA LEU A 61 -1.46 -5.19 -2.09
C LEU A 61 -2.31 -4.82 -3.31
N TYR A 62 -1.70 -4.31 -4.38
CA TYR A 62 -2.40 -4.02 -5.64
C TYR A 62 -3.09 -5.25 -6.21
N ALA A 63 -2.38 -6.39 -6.28
CA ALA A 63 -2.93 -7.64 -6.79
C ALA A 63 -4.12 -8.14 -5.94
N HIS A 64 -4.05 -7.98 -4.61
CA HIS A 64 -5.17 -8.30 -3.71
C HIS A 64 -6.38 -7.40 -3.97
N LEU A 65 -6.19 -6.07 -4.02
CA LEU A 65 -7.27 -5.10 -4.27
C LEU A 65 -7.93 -5.30 -5.63
N ARG A 66 -7.17 -5.74 -6.64
CA ARG A 66 -7.71 -6.11 -7.95
C ARG A 66 -8.62 -7.33 -7.87
N ARG A 67 -8.20 -8.39 -7.18
CA ARG A 67 -9.00 -9.61 -7.01
C ARG A 67 -10.28 -9.34 -6.22
N GLU A 68 -10.23 -8.54 -5.16
CA GLU A 68 -11.43 -8.19 -4.38
C GLU A 68 -12.49 -7.49 -5.24
N LYS A 69 -12.06 -6.63 -6.17
CA LYS A 69 -12.96 -5.97 -7.12
C LYS A 69 -13.58 -6.98 -8.09
N GLU A 70 -12.81 -7.94 -8.59
CA GLU A 70 -13.32 -8.98 -9.51
C GLU A 70 -14.30 -9.93 -8.80
N ALA A 71 -14.16 -10.10 -7.48
CA ALA A 71 -15.04 -10.94 -6.66
C ALA A 71 -16.35 -10.24 -6.22
N ARG A 72 -16.45 -8.91 -6.34
CA ARG A 72 -17.65 -8.14 -5.97
C ARG A 72 -18.42 -7.75 -7.24
N PRO A 73 -19.67 -8.25 -7.44
CA PRO A 73 -20.46 -7.99 -8.64
C PRO A 73 -20.82 -6.50 -8.82
#